data_AF-A0A9X8VFL9-F1
#
_entry.id   AF-A0A9X8VFL9-F1
#
_cell.length_a   1.000
_cell.length_b   1.000
_cell.length_c   1.000
_cell.angle_alpha   90.00
_cell.angle_beta   90.00
_cell.angle_gamma   90.00
#
_symmetry.space_group_name_H-M   'P 1'
#
loop_
_entity.id
_entity.type
_entity.pdbx_description
1 polymer ?
#
loop_
_entity_poly.entity_id
_entity_poly.type
_entity_poly.pdbx_seq_one_letter_code
_entity_poly.pdbx_strand_id
1 'polypeptide(L)'
;MNMPHLLKGISVEQFNTRFPVGALFRYYPVRGQSECCQVISRSEAWALGGGEVVVRVNDRSGGVSVEHLEPVEITWPRDKNIIGYYQGADGQQHPIVTFGASYRSECDE
;
A
#
# COMPACT_ATOMS: atom_id res chain seq x y z
N MET A 1 -10.78 22.10 -2.13
CA MET A 1 -9.88 21.09 -1.54
C MET A 1 -10.31 19.74 -2.10
N ASN A 2 -9.62 19.28 -3.14
CA ASN A 2 -9.93 18.04 -3.85
C ASN A 2 -9.39 16.89 -3.00
N MET A 3 -10.25 16.16 -2.28
CA MET A 3 -9.81 15.04 -1.46
C MET A 3 -9.15 13.98 -2.35
N PRO A 4 -8.00 13.42 -1.94
CA PRO A 4 -7.33 12.38 -2.71
C PRO A 4 -8.27 11.21 -2.94
N HIS A 5 -8.19 10.65 -4.14
CA HIS A 5 -9.09 9.66 -4.69
C HIS A 5 -9.05 8.32 -3.93
N LEU A 6 -9.65 8.30 -2.73
CA LEU A 6 -9.94 7.09 -1.98
C LEU A 6 -10.75 6.14 -2.88
N LEU A 7 -10.46 4.84 -2.79
CA LEU A 7 -11.04 3.79 -3.65
C LEU A 7 -12.52 3.47 -3.33
N LYS A 8 -13.30 4.51 -3.03
CA LYS A 8 -14.69 4.43 -2.59
C LYS A 8 -15.56 3.74 -3.64
N GLY A 9 -16.32 2.74 -3.20
CA GLY A 9 -17.26 2.02 -4.07
C GLY A 9 -16.64 1.15 -5.16
N ILE A 10 -15.33 0.86 -5.11
CA ILE A 10 -14.69 -0.09 -6.03
C ILE A 10 -15.16 -1.52 -5.72
N SER A 11 -15.38 -2.35 -6.75
CA SER A 11 -15.67 -3.78 -6.54
C SER A 11 -14.39 -4.59 -6.29
N VAL A 12 -14.54 -5.80 -5.76
CA VAL A 12 -13.41 -6.75 -5.56
C VAL A 12 -12.67 -7.00 -6.88
N GLU A 13 -13.40 -7.28 -7.95
CA GLU A 13 -12.81 -7.58 -9.27
C GLU A 13 -12.06 -6.39 -9.85
N GLN A 14 -12.63 -5.19 -9.72
CA GLN A 14 -11.98 -3.97 -10.17
C GLN A 14 -10.72 -3.69 -9.37
N PHE A 15 -10.75 -3.89 -8.04
CA PHE A 15 -9.58 -3.71 -7.19
C PHE A 15 -8.46 -4.68 -7.59
N ASN A 16 -8.75 -5.98 -7.65
CA ASN A 16 -7.74 -7.01 -7.94
C ASN A 16 -7.18 -6.90 -9.37
N THR A 17 -7.99 -6.45 -10.33
CA THR A 17 -7.52 -6.17 -11.70
C THR A 17 -6.52 -5.02 -11.74
N ARG A 18 -6.73 -3.99 -10.90
CA ARG A 18 -5.92 -2.76 -10.91
C ARG A 18 -4.68 -2.88 -10.02
N PHE A 19 -4.79 -3.64 -8.94
CA PHE A 19 -3.77 -3.73 -7.89
C PHE A 19 -3.45 -5.20 -7.59
N PRO A 20 -2.33 -5.73 -8.10
CA PRO A 20 -1.88 -7.05 -7.71
C PRO A 20 -1.47 -7.07 -6.22
N VAL A 21 -1.39 -8.28 -5.65
CA VAL A 21 -0.79 -8.48 -4.33
C VAL A 21 0.64 -7.94 -4.33
N GLY A 22 1.01 -7.17 -3.31
CA GLY A 22 2.28 -6.46 -3.22
C GLY A 22 2.21 -4.98 -3.64
N ALA A 23 1.04 -4.48 -3.99
CA ALA A 23 0.84 -3.06 -4.30
C ALA A 23 0.97 -2.15 -3.06
N LEU A 24 1.52 -0.95 -3.26
CA LEU A 24 1.80 0.04 -2.22
C LEU A 24 0.65 1.06 -2.11
N PHE A 25 0.22 1.33 -0.88
CA PHE A 25 -0.86 2.27 -0.58
C PHE A 25 -0.47 3.18 0.59
N ARG A 26 -1.10 4.36 0.66
CA ARG A 26 -1.26 5.10 1.92
C ARG A 26 -2.55 4.67 2.57
N TYR A 27 -2.47 4.26 3.83
CA TYR A 27 -3.61 3.88 4.64
C TYR A 27 -3.94 4.98 5.65
N TYR A 28 -5.21 5.41 5.63
CA TYR A 28 -5.77 6.42 6.53
C TYR A 28 -6.68 5.74 7.56
N PRO A 29 -6.20 5.45 8.79
CA PRO A 29 -6.99 4.73 9.78
C PRO A 29 -8.21 5.52 10.24
N VAL A 30 -8.10 6.85 10.31
CA VAL A 30 -9.17 7.74 10.74
C VAL A 30 -9.61 8.64 9.59
N ARG A 31 -10.89 8.60 9.24
CA ARG A 31 -11.46 9.45 8.18
C ARG A 31 -11.31 10.93 8.54
N GLY A 32 -10.86 11.72 7.57
CA GLY A 32 -10.71 13.18 7.70
C GLY A 32 -9.42 13.64 8.38
N GLN A 33 -8.57 12.71 8.83
CA GLN A 33 -7.22 13.04 9.31
C GLN A 33 -6.19 12.90 8.19
N SER A 34 -5.15 13.74 8.25
CA SER A 34 -4.04 13.72 7.31
C SER A 34 -2.97 12.68 7.66
N GLU A 35 -3.00 12.15 8.89
CA GLU A 35 -2.07 11.12 9.33
C GLU A 35 -2.36 9.81 8.60
N CYS A 36 -1.34 9.29 7.93
CA CYS A 36 -1.39 8.04 7.19
C CYS A 36 -0.12 7.23 7.39
N CYS A 37 -0.20 5.95 7.09
CA CYS A 37 0.96 5.05 7.06
C CYS A 37 1.06 4.40 5.68
N GLN A 38 2.28 4.18 5.20
CA GLN A 38 2.47 3.37 3.99
C GLN A 38 2.29 1.89 4.33
N VAL A 39 1.55 1.19 3.48
CA VAL A 39 1.25 -0.23 3.65
C VAL A 39 1.31 -0.95 2.31
N ILE A 40 1.64 -2.25 2.35
CA ILE A 40 1.70 -3.13 1.18
C ILE A 40 0.58 -4.16 1.28
N SER A 41 -0.14 -4.42 0.18
CA SER A 41 -1.16 -5.48 0.13
C SER A 41 -0.51 -6.87 0.23
N ARG A 42 -1.08 -7.73 1.09
CA ARG A 42 -0.63 -9.11 1.32
C ARG A 42 -1.58 -10.18 0.77
N SER A 43 -2.71 -9.76 0.24
CA SER A 43 -3.71 -10.64 -0.34
C SER A 43 -4.44 -9.94 -1.47
N GLU A 44 -5.19 -10.71 -2.24
CA GLU A 44 -6.28 -10.17 -3.04
C GLU A 44 -7.34 -9.54 -2.11
N ALA A 45 -8.11 -8.61 -2.64
CA ALA A 45 -9.28 -8.07 -1.97
C ALA A 45 -10.41 -9.11 -1.93
N TRP A 46 -11.23 -9.03 -0.89
CA TRP A 46 -12.45 -9.82 -0.75
C TRP A 46 -13.57 -8.96 -0.16
N ALA A 47 -14.81 -9.39 -0.37
CA ALA A 47 -15.98 -8.76 0.23
C ALA A 47 -16.32 -9.39 1.58
N LEU A 48 -16.63 -8.56 2.57
CA LEU A 48 -17.31 -8.99 3.80
C LEU A 48 -18.80 -9.24 3.51
N GLY A 49 -19.49 -9.95 4.42
CA GLY A 49 -20.92 -10.25 4.27
C GLY A 49 -21.84 -9.02 4.10
N GLY A 50 -21.36 -7.82 4.47
CA GLY A 50 -22.05 -6.54 4.26
C GLY A 50 -21.70 -5.82 2.95
N GLY A 51 -20.91 -6.43 2.06
CA GLY A 51 -20.50 -5.85 0.77
C GLY A 51 -19.28 -4.93 0.85
N GLU A 52 -18.75 -4.66 2.05
CA GLU A 52 -17.50 -3.91 2.20
C GLU A 52 -16.32 -4.68 1.62
N VAL A 53 -15.55 -4.01 0.77
CA VAL A 53 -14.34 -4.58 0.17
C VAL A 53 -13.14 -4.30 1.06
N VAL A 54 -12.43 -5.36 1.41
CA VAL A 54 -11.27 -5.32 2.31
C VAL A 54 -10.08 -6.05 1.71
N VAL A 55 -8.88 -5.69 2.17
CA VAL A 55 -7.62 -6.33 1.77
C VAL A 55 -6.71 -6.50 2.98
N ARG A 56 -5.85 -7.53 3.02
CA ARG A 56 -4.82 -7.64 4.07
C ARG A 56 -3.66 -6.75 3.71
N VAL A 57 -3.08 -6.09 4.72
CA VAL A 57 -1.87 -5.28 4.55
C VAL A 57 -0.79 -5.66 5.57
N ASN A 58 0.45 -5.22 5.34
CA ASN A 58 1.53 -5.32 6.33
C ASN A 58 1.19 -4.50 7.59
N ASP A 59 1.77 -4.92 8.72
CA ASP A 59 1.69 -4.21 10.02
C ASP A 59 0.29 -4.00 10.59
N ARG A 60 -0.73 -4.65 9.99
CA ARG A 60 -2.10 -4.69 10.47
C ARG A 60 -2.60 -6.13 10.51
N SER A 61 -3.27 -6.46 11.61
CA SER A 61 -4.01 -7.70 11.77
C SER A 61 -5.39 -7.57 11.13
N GLY A 62 -5.78 -8.54 10.31
CA GLY A 62 -7.09 -8.57 9.64
C GLY A 62 -7.11 -7.86 8.28
N GLY A 63 -8.32 -7.65 7.75
CA GLY A 63 -8.55 -6.90 6.52
C GLY A 63 -8.83 -5.43 6.82
N VAL A 64 -8.24 -4.53 6.02
CA VAL A 64 -8.54 -3.09 6.04
C VAL A 64 -9.46 -2.74 4.89
N SER A 65 -10.37 -1.81 5.10
CA SER A 65 -11.27 -1.31 4.04
C SER A 65 -10.48 -0.64 2.93
N VAL A 66 -10.74 -1.00 1.68
CA VAL A 66 -10.09 -0.38 0.52
C VAL A 66 -10.45 1.09 0.37
N GLU A 67 -11.57 1.54 0.93
CA GLU A 67 -11.95 2.95 0.95
C GLU A 67 -11.02 3.82 1.79
N HIS A 68 -10.19 3.21 2.65
CA HIS A 68 -9.19 3.90 3.46
C HIS A 68 -7.81 3.86 2.81
N LEU A 69 -7.72 3.32 1.60
CA LEU A 69 -6.49 3.23 0.83
C LEU A 69 -6.48 4.28 -0.27
N GLU A 70 -5.33 4.93 -0.39
CA GLU A 70 -4.95 5.73 -1.54
C GLU A 70 -3.80 5.00 -2.25
N PRO A 71 -3.93 4.66 -3.54
CA PRO A 71 -2.83 4.06 -4.28
C PRO A 71 -1.67 5.05 -4.35
N VAL A 72 -0.48 4.58 -4.01
CA VAL A 72 0.73 5.36 -4.25
C VAL A 72 1.11 5.07 -5.70
N GLU A 73 0.93 6.06 -6.58
CA GLU A 73 1.51 5.97 -7.91
C GLU A 73 3.03 5.86 -7.76
N ILE A 74 3.55 4.67 -7.99
CA ILE A 74 4.97 4.47 -8.18
C ILE A 74 5.24 5.08 -9.55
N THR A 75 5.73 6.33 -9.60
CA THR A 75 6.31 6.87 -10.82
C THR A 75 7.58 6.09 -11.07
N TRP A 76 7.43 4.98 -11.81
CA TRP A 76 8.55 4.19 -12.27
C TRP A 76 9.49 5.12 -13.06
N PRO A 77 10.75 5.35 -12.64
CA PRO A 77 11.75 5.66 -13.65
C PRO A 77 11.72 4.51 -14.67
N ARG A 78 12.03 4.77 -15.95
CA ARG A 78 11.91 3.81 -17.06
C ARG A 78 12.64 2.47 -16.85
N ASP A 79 13.42 2.35 -15.78
CA ASP A 79 14.03 1.14 -15.26
C ASP A 79 13.07 0.40 -14.31
N LYS A 80 12.51 -0.70 -14.83
CA LYS A 80 11.46 -1.56 -14.24
C LYS A 80 11.82 -2.27 -12.92
N ASN A 81 12.82 -1.78 -12.20
CA ASN A 81 13.43 -2.50 -11.09
C ASN A 81 13.36 -1.75 -9.76
N ILE A 82 12.82 -0.54 -9.70
CA ILE A 82 12.72 0.27 -8.47
C ILE A 82 11.25 0.42 -8.05
N ILE A 83 10.89 -0.09 -6.87
CA ILE A 83 9.53 -0.09 -6.30
C ILE A 83 9.28 1.03 -5.28
N GLY A 84 10.32 1.79 -4.91
CA GLY A 84 10.19 2.91 -3.98
C GLY A 84 11.55 3.47 -3.58
N TYR A 85 11.54 4.40 -2.63
CA TYR A 85 12.76 4.94 -2.01
C TYR A 85 12.55 5.04 -0.50
N TYR A 86 13.59 4.79 0.29
CA TYR A 86 13.62 5.06 1.73
C TYR A 86 14.68 6.12 2.05
N GLN A 87 14.49 6.88 3.13
CA GLN A 87 15.49 7.83 3.60
C GLN A 87 16.43 7.12 4.58
N GLY A 88 17.71 7.03 4.22
CA GLY A 88 18.75 6.42 5.05
C GLY A 88 19.12 7.32 6.24
N ALA A 89 19.82 6.75 7.22
CA ALA A 89 20.35 7.49 8.38
C ALA A 89 21.39 8.57 7.98
N ASP A 90 21.94 8.46 6.77
CA ASP A 90 22.79 9.45 6.10
C ASP A 90 22.00 10.63 5.50
N GLY A 91 20.66 10.61 5.61
CA GLY A 91 19.76 11.60 5.02
C GLY A 91 19.59 11.44 3.51
N GLN A 92 20.19 10.42 2.87
CA GLN A 92 20.08 10.18 1.44
C GLN A 92 18.87 9.29 1.10
N GLN A 93 18.32 9.48 -0.09
CA GLN A 93 17.25 8.61 -0.62
C GLN A 93 17.87 7.40 -1.31
N HIS A 94 17.51 6.20 -0.84
CA HIS A 94 18.00 4.92 -1.36
C HIS A 94 16.86 4.18 -2.09
N PRO A 95 17.07 3.65 -3.31
CA PRO A 95 16.05 2.94 -4.06
C PRO A 95 15.76 1.54 -3.47
N ILE A 96 14.49 1.17 -3.43
CA ILE A 96 14.02 -0.17 -3.10
C ILE A 96 13.85 -0.91 -4.43
N VAL A 97 14.51 -2.06 -4.61
CA VAL A 97 14.52 -2.79 -5.90
C VAL A 97 13.88 -4.19 -5.83
N THR A 98 13.25 -4.65 -6.92
CA THR A 98 12.48 -5.93 -6.97
C THR A 98 13.30 -7.18 -7.30
N PHE A 99 14.61 -7.20 -7.06
CA PHE A 99 15.39 -8.42 -7.25
C PHE A 99 16.22 -8.77 -6.01
N GLY A 100 15.79 -9.81 -5.30
CA GLY A 100 16.66 -10.68 -4.50
C GLY A 100 17.18 -10.19 -3.15
N ALA A 101 16.76 -9.02 -2.65
CA ALA A 101 17.11 -8.64 -1.28
C ALA A 101 16.09 -9.23 -0.30
N SER A 102 16.48 -10.29 0.40
CA SER A 102 15.87 -10.69 1.66
C SER A 102 15.58 -9.43 2.48
N TYR A 103 14.32 -9.23 2.88
CA TYR A 103 13.95 -8.21 3.83
C TYR A 103 14.59 -8.60 5.17
N ARG A 104 15.86 -8.20 5.38
CA ARG A 104 16.48 -8.32 6.69
C ARG A 104 15.88 -7.18 7.52
N SER A 105 14.81 -7.51 8.23
CA SER A 105 14.30 -6.68 9.31
C SER A 105 15.37 -6.71 10.40
N GLU A 106 16.31 -5.77 10.38
CA GLU A 106 17.09 -5.44 11.58
C GLU A 106 16.19 -4.62 12.50
N CYS A 107 15.25 -5.34 13.11
CA CYS A 107 14.74 -5.05 14.44
C CYS A 107 15.20 -6.24 15.29
N ASP A 108 16.47 -6.28 15.65
CA ASP A 108 17.00 -7.12 16.72
C ASP A 108 17.84 -6.19 17.61
N GLU A 109 17.70 -6.40 18.92
CA GLU A 109 17.95 -5.50 20.05
C GLU A 109 19.32 -4.80 20.14
#